data_AF-A0A536E591-F1
#
_entry.id   AF-A0A536E591-F1
#
_cell.length_a   1.000
_cell.length_b   1.000
_cell.length_c   1.000
_cell.angle_alpha   90.00
_cell.angle_beta   90.00
_cell.angle_gamma   90.00
#
_symmetry.space_group_name_H-M   'P 1'
#
loop_
_entity.id
_entity.type
_entity.pdbx_description
1 polymer ?
#
loop_
_entity_poly.entity_id
_entity_poly.type
_entity_poly.pdbx_seq_one_letter_code
_entity_poly.pdbx_strand_id
1 'polypeptide(L)'
;MVELHPTPVVRPPRRRASVRLATWLSIVPGLGQLYNRQPKKAVIFLFGVVLLFLVTLNIPGATAELLAFWRPRGSAMVLLSLLAEMVSLLIFISTFLLALTFWYDAMHDARRTAQERNGERQPGGRWWLFHR
;
A
#
# COMPACT_ATOMS: atom_id res chain seq x y z
N MET A 1 57.32 29.07 -4.13
CA MET A 1 56.28 28.13 -4.59
C MET A 1 55.00 28.51 -3.86
N VAL A 2 53.99 29.02 -4.57
CA VAL A 2 52.69 29.37 -3.98
C VAL A 2 51.77 28.15 -4.16
N GLU A 3 51.42 27.48 -3.06
CA GLU A 3 50.44 26.39 -3.07
C GLU A 3 49.04 26.96 -3.33
N LEU A 4 48.53 26.73 -4.54
CA LEU A 4 47.13 26.98 -4.88
C LEU A 4 46.25 25.97 -4.12
N HIS A 5 45.67 26.41 -3.01
CA HIS A 5 44.58 25.68 -2.36
C HIS A 5 43.41 25.54 -3.35
N PRO A 6 42.94 24.32 -3.67
CA PRO A 6 41.78 24.15 -4.53
C PRO A 6 40.55 24.73 -3.83
N THR A 7 39.88 25.66 -4.50
CA THR A 7 38.62 26.24 -4.04
C THR A 7 37.60 25.14 -3.73
N PRO A 8 36.91 25.18 -2.58
CA PRO A 8 35.89 24.20 -2.27
C PRO A 8 34.78 24.29 -3.32
N VAL A 9 34.60 23.22 -4.08
CA VAL A 9 33.49 23.09 -5.03
C VAL A 9 32.20 23.11 -4.21
N VAL A 10 31.55 24.27 -4.16
CA VAL A 10 30.20 24.43 -3.62
C VAL A 10 29.27 23.63 -4.51
N ARG A 11 29.07 22.35 -4.17
CA ARG A 11 28.06 21.52 -4.81
C ARG A 11 26.71 22.20 -4.54
N PRO A 12 25.88 22.44 -5.57
CA PRO A 12 24.55 23.01 -5.34
C PRO A 12 23.83 22.14 -4.31
N PRO A 13 23.07 22.72 -3.37
CA PRO A 13 22.33 21.94 -2.39
C PRO A 13 21.46 20.95 -3.16
N ARG A 14 21.80 19.66 -3.09
CA ARG A 14 20.95 18.58 -3.62
C ARG A 14 19.57 18.84 -3.05
N ARG A 15 18.60 19.22 -3.89
CA ARG A 15 17.21 19.47 -3.51
C ARG A 15 16.79 18.38 -2.53
N ARG A 16 16.75 18.72 -1.24
CA ARG A 16 16.34 17.77 -0.20
C ARG A 16 14.91 17.36 -0.56
N ALA A 17 14.73 16.09 -0.89
CA ALA A 17 13.42 15.57 -1.23
C ALA A 17 12.54 15.78 0.02
N SER A 18 11.64 16.76 -0.05
CA SER A 18 10.86 17.22 1.11
C SER A 18 10.12 16.06 1.76
N VAL A 19 10.59 15.65 2.95
CA VAL A 19 10.02 14.57 3.77
C VAL A 19 8.51 14.76 3.94
N ARG A 20 8.06 16.00 4.11
CA ARG A 20 6.65 16.35 4.31
C ARG A 20 5.76 16.00 3.11
N LEU A 21 6.26 16.20 1.88
CA LEU A 21 5.55 15.79 0.67
C LEU A 21 5.62 14.27 0.49
N ALA A 22 6.76 13.63 0.78
CA ALA A 22 6.82 12.17 0.73
C ALA A 22 5.84 11.51 1.73
N THR A 23 5.68 12.07 2.94
CA THR A 23 4.69 11.61 3.93
C THR A 23 3.26 11.83 3.48
N TRP A 24 2.95 12.98 2.88
CA TRP A 24 1.62 13.27 2.32
C TRP A 24 1.29 12.42 1.10
N LEU A 25 2.26 12.23 0.19
CA LEU A 25 2.11 11.34 -0.96
C LEU A 25 2.05 9.87 -0.53
N SER A 26 2.62 9.47 0.60
CA SER A 26 2.51 8.08 1.09
C SER A 26 1.11 7.75 1.65
N ILE A 27 0.24 8.75 1.87
CA ILE A 27 -1.18 8.54 2.23
C ILE A 27 -1.91 7.75 1.15
N VAL A 28 -1.51 7.95 -0.11
CA VAL A 28 -2.00 7.12 -1.21
C VAL A 28 -0.95 6.02 -1.45
N PRO A 29 -1.36 4.73 -1.41
CA PRO A 29 -0.43 3.62 -1.59
C PRO A 29 0.28 3.77 -2.94
N GLY A 30 1.60 3.66 -2.95
CA GLY A 30 2.42 3.79 -4.16
C GLY A 30 2.81 5.23 -4.58
N LEU A 31 2.10 6.29 -4.18
CA LEU A 31 2.46 7.66 -4.57
C LEU A 31 3.77 8.15 -3.93
N GLY A 32 4.07 7.72 -2.70
CA GLY A 32 5.37 7.96 -2.07
C GLY A 32 6.54 7.26 -2.80
N GLN A 33 6.31 6.07 -3.35
CA GLN A 33 7.30 5.34 -4.16
C GLN A 33 7.47 5.97 -5.55
N LEU A 34 6.42 6.55 -6.13
CA LEU A 34 6.49 7.33 -7.37
C LEU A 34 7.35 8.58 -7.19
N TYR A 35 7.16 9.31 -6.08
CA TYR A 35 8.01 10.45 -5.70
C TYR A 35 9.48 10.02 -5.53
N ASN A 36 9.71 8.81 -5.04
CA ASN A 36 11.04 8.24 -4.89
C ASN A 36 11.65 7.64 -6.18
N ARG A 37 11.08 7.90 -7.36
CA ARG A 37 11.55 7.36 -8.65
C ARG A 37 11.61 5.82 -8.67
N GLN A 38 10.74 5.14 -7.92
CA GLN A 38 10.56 3.69 -8.01
C GLN A 38 9.17 3.36 -8.60
N PRO A 39 8.90 3.75 -9.87
CA PRO A 39 7.55 3.66 -10.46
C PRO A 39 7.05 2.21 -10.58
N LYS A 40 7.95 1.24 -10.80
CA LYS A 40 7.57 -0.17 -10.90
C LYS A 40 6.99 -0.71 -9.58
N LYS A 41 7.62 -0.38 -8.45
CA LYS A 41 7.11 -0.78 -7.13
C LYS A 41 5.84 -0.01 -6.78
N ALA A 42 5.81 1.29 -7.10
CA ALA A 42 4.64 2.14 -6.89
C ALA A 42 3.39 1.57 -7.57
N VAL A 43 3.51 1.15 -8.83
CA VAL A 43 2.41 0.56 -9.59
C VAL A 43 1.97 -0.77 -8.98
N ILE A 44 2.90 -1.65 -8.60
CA ILE A 44 2.54 -2.95 -7.98
C ILE A 44 1.80 -2.74 -6.66
N PHE A 45 2.28 -1.83 -5.81
CA PHE A 45 1.63 -1.55 -4.52
C PHE A 45 0.30 -0.82 -4.69
N LEU A 46 0.23 0.20 -5.54
CA LEU A 46 -1.02 0.92 -5.82
C LEU A 46 -2.05 -0.04 -6.42
N PHE A 47 -1.67 -0.78 -7.46
CA PHE A 47 -2.59 -1.69 -8.14
C PHE A 47 -2.97 -2.86 -7.26
N GLY A 48 -2.04 -3.44 -6.50
CA GLY A 48 -2.31 -4.53 -5.56
C GLY A 48 -3.29 -4.13 -4.46
N VAL A 49 -3.07 -2.96 -3.83
CA VAL A 49 -3.97 -2.46 -2.78
C VAL A 49 -5.33 -2.08 -3.37
N VAL A 50 -5.36 -1.35 -4.49
CA VAL A 50 -6.61 -0.94 -5.15
C VAL A 50 -7.41 -2.15 -5.61
N LEU A 51 -6.78 -3.12 -6.27
CA LEU A 51 -7.43 -4.34 -6.73
C LEU A 51 -7.98 -5.14 -5.55
N LEU A 52 -7.21 -5.28 -4.48
CA LEU A 52 -7.66 -5.97 -3.28
C LEU A 52 -8.86 -5.26 -2.64
N PHE A 53 -8.86 -3.92 -2.56
CA PHE A 53 -10.02 -3.15 -2.11
C PHE A 53 -11.23 -3.35 -3.02
N LEU A 54 -11.05 -3.32 -4.34
CA LEU A 54 -12.14 -3.54 -5.29
C LEU A 54 -12.75 -4.93 -5.11
N VAL A 55 -11.95 -5.98 -5.02
CA VAL A 55 -12.44 -7.34 -4.77
C VAL A 55 -13.19 -7.39 -3.45
N THR A 56 -12.59 -6.92 -2.36
CA THR A 56 -13.18 -6.94 -1.02
C THR A 56 -14.53 -6.22 -0.97
N LEU A 57 -14.63 -5.00 -1.52
CA LEU A 57 -15.87 -4.22 -1.49
C LEU A 57 -17.02 -4.89 -2.27
N ASN A 58 -16.71 -5.76 -3.24
CA ASN A 58 -17.72 -6.48 -4.00
C ASN A 58 -18.19 -7.78 -3.32
N ILE A 59 -17.51 -8.27 -2.26
CA ILE A 59 -17.85 -9.56 -1.62
C ILE A 59 -19.30 -9.59 -1.10
N PRO A 60 -19.79 -8.61 -0.32
CA PRO A 60 -21.17 -8.62 0.16
C PRO A 60 -22.19 -8.50 -1.00
N GLY A 61 -21.90 -7.62 -1.97
CA GLY A 61 -22.76 -7.41 -3.14
C GLY A 61 -22.89 -8.65 -4.02
N ALA A 62 -21.77 -9.28 -4.36
CA ALA A 62 -21.75 -10.52 -5.14
C ALA A 62 -22.46 -11.68 -4.41
N THR A 63 -22.35 -11.74 -3.08
CA THR A 63 -23.07 -12.74 -2.28
C THR A 63 -24.57 -12.50 -2.33
N ALA A 64 -25.01 -11.25 -2.19
CA ALA A 64 -26.42 -10.88 -2.27
C ALA A 64 -27.01 -11.16 -3.66
N GLU A 65 -26.28 -10.85 -4.73
CA GLU A 65 -26.68 -11.17 -6.11
C GLU A 65 -26.81 -12.67 -6.34
N LEU A 66 -25.87 -13.47 -5.83
CA LEU A 66 -25.91 -14.93 -5.91
C LEU A 66 -27.13 -15.51 -5.17
N LEU A 67 -27.42 -14.99 -3.98
CA LEU A 67 -28.60 -15.39 -3.20
C LEU A 67 -29.91 -14.98 -3.89
N ALA A 68 -29.95 -13.79 -4.48
CA ALA A 68 -31.09 -13.30 -5.25
C ALA A 68 -31.36 -14.13 -6.51
N PHE A 69 -30.30 -14.58 -7.19
CA PHE A 69 -30.40 -15.51 -8.32
C PHE A 69 -30.96 -16.87 -7.87
N TRP A 70 -30.50 -17.37 -6.71
CA TRP A 70 -30.91 -18.67 -6.18
C TRP A 70 -32.35 -18.70 -5.65
N ARG A 71 -32.94 -17.54 -5.31
CA ARG A 71 -34.33 -17.38 -4.82
C ARG A 71 -34.70 -18.39 -3.72
N PRO A 72 -34.05 -18.33 -2.54
CA PRO A 72 -34.33 -19.24 -1.44
C PRO A 72 -35.82 -19.22 -1.06
N ARG A 73 -36.47 -20.40 -1.07
CA ARG A 73 -37.87 -20.56 -0.66
C ARG A 73 -37.98 -21.57 0.48
N GLY A 74 -38.76 -21.21 1.50
CA GLY A 74 -38.93 -22.02 2.71
C GLY A 74 -37.90 -21.74 3.81
N SER A 75 -38.26 -22.09 5.05
CA SER A 75 -37.52 -21.73 6.27
C SER A 75 -36.05 -22.18 6.25
N ALA A 76 -35.77 -23.41 5.80
CA ALA A 76 -34.41 -23.95 5.76
C ALA A 76 -33.49 -23.22 4.76
N MET A 77 -33.99 -22.88 3.56
CA MET A 77 -33.20 -22.14 2.56
C MET A 77 -32.94 -20.69 2.99
N VAL A 78 -33.90 -20.05 3.67
CA VAL A 78 -33.70 -18.72 4.26
C VAL A 78 -32.61 -18.77 5.33
N LEU A 79 -32.62 -19.78 6.22
CA LEU A 79 -31.59 -19.95 7.23
C LEU A 79 -30.19 -20.15 6.62
N LEU A 80 -30.08 -20.96 5.56
CA LEU A 80 -28.82 -21.15 4.82
C LEU A 80 -28.33 -19.85 4.18
N SER A 81 -29.25 -19.02 3.68
CA SER A 81 -28.92 -17.73 3.07
C SER A 81 -28.35 -16.76 4.09
N LEU A 82 -28.96 -16.69 5.28
CA LEU A 82 -28.44 -15.89 6.40
C LEU A 82 -27.05 -16.36 6.84
N LEU A 83 -26.82 -17.68 6.91
CA LEU A 83 -25.51 -18.23 7.23
C LEU A 83 -24.48 -17.86 6.15
N ALA A 84 -24.84 -17.91 4.88
CA ALA A 84 -23.99 -17.48 3.77
C ALA A 84 -23.65 -15.97 3.84
N GLU A 85 -24.61 -15.12 4.21
CA GLU A 85 -24.38 -13.69 4.42
C GLU A 85 -23.45 -13.43 5.60
N MET A 86 -23.61 -14.14 6.73
CA MET A 86 -22.70 -14.02 7.87
C MET A 86 -21.27 -14.43 7.49
N VAL A 87 -21.12 -15.53 6.74
CA VAL A 87 -19.81 -15.98 6.24
C VAL A 87 -19.22 -14.95 5.28
N SER A 88 -20.01 -14.41 4.37
CA SER A 88 -19.59 -13.34 3.46
C SER A 88 -19.11 -12.11 4.20
N LEU A 89 -19.81 -11.72 5.27
CA LEU A 89 -19.42 -10.60 6.13
C LEU A 89 -18.08 -10.87 6.84
N LEU A 90 -17.86 -12.10 7.34
CA LEU A 90 -16.58 -12.50 7.94
C LEU A 90 -15.44 -12.45 6.93
N ILE A 91 -15.67 -12.93 5.71
CA ILE A 91 -14.70 -12.89 4.62
C ILE A 91 -14.40 -11.43 4.26
N PHE A 92 -15.43 -10.60 4.13
CA PHE A 92 -15.30 -9.16 3.89
C PHE A 92 -14.44 -8.48 4.96
N ILE A 93 -14.76 -8.66 6.24
CA ILE A 93 -13.98 -8.07 7.34
C ILE A 93 -12.53 -8.56 7.29
N SER A 94 -12.32 -9.87 7.13
CA SER A 94 -10.97 -10.44 7.11
C SER A 94 -10.12 -9.92 5.95
N THR A 95 -10.69 -9.88 4.75
CA THR A 95 -10.03 -9.37 3.54
C THR A 95 -9.85 -7.86 3.57
N PHE A 96 -10.77 -7.12 4.20
CA PHE A 96 -10.67 -5.68 4.41
C PHE A 96 -9.52 -5.33 5.39
N LEU A 97 -9.40 -6.05 6.50
CA LEU A 97 -8.28 -5.90 7.43
C LEU A 97 -6.94 -6.25 6.78
N LEU A 98 -6.92 -7.29 5.94
CA LEU A 98 -5.74 -7.64 5.15
C LEU A 98 -5.39 -6.52 4.17
N ALA A 99 -6.37 -5.96 3.45
CA ALA A 99 -6.17 -4.81 2.57
C ALA A 99 -5.64 -3.58 3.30
N LEU A 100 -6.14 -3.33 4.51
CA LEU A 100 -5.66 -2.24 5.36
C LEU A 100 -4.22 -2.48 5.83
N THR A 101 -3.86 -3.72 6.13
CA THR A 101 -2.48 -4.09 6.51
C THR A 101 -1.53 -3.87 5.34
N PHE A 102 -1.90 -4.33 4.13
CA PHE A 102 -1.12 -4.08 2.91
C PHE A 102 -1.00 -2.59 2.59
N TRP A 103 -2.08 -1.82 2.78
CA TRP A 103 -2.08 -0.37 2.63
C TRP A 103 -1.13 0.30 3.62
N TYR A 104 -1.17 -0.13 4.89
CA TYR A 104 -0.30 0.36 5.94
C TYR A 104 1.18 0.04 5.67
N ASP A 105 1.49 -1.18 5.23
CA ASP A 105 2.85 -1.59 4.87
C ASP A 105 3.39 -0.77 3.69
N ALA A 106 2.56 -0.53 2.66
CA ALA A 106 2.94 0.30 1.53
C ALA A 106 3.26 1.75 1.95
N MET A 107 2.46 2.31 2.85
CA MET A 107 2.70 3.63 3.45
C MET A 107 4.00 3.65 4.29
N HIS A 108 4.24 2.61 5.09
CA HIS A 108 5.41 2.53 5.96
C HIS A 108 6.73 2.34 5.18
N ASP A 109 6.72 1.54 4.11
CA ASP A 109 7.86 1.35 3.20
C ASP A 109 8.24 2.67 2.48
N ALA A 110 7.23 3.41 2.02
CA ALA A 110 7.45 4.71 1.38
C ALA A 110 8.05 5.75 2.36
N ARG A 111 7.62 5.74 3.64
CA ARG A 111 8.21 6.58 4.70
C ARG A 111 9.66 6.22 5.00
N ARG A 112 9.99 4.92 5.13
CA ARG A 112 11.37 4.47 5.38
C ARG A 112 12.31 4.88 4.25
N THR A 113 11.89 4.68 2.99
CA THR A 113 12.70 5.03 1.81
C THR A 113 12.91 6.56 1.69
N ALA A 114 11.96 7.37 2.18
CA ALA A 114 12.10 8.83 2.22
C ALA A 114 13.09 9.31 3.31
N GLN A 115 13.17 8.61 4.44
CA GLN A 115 14.12 8.88 5.52
C GLN A 115 15.56 8.49 5.14
N GLU A 116 15.75 7.34 4.48
CA GLU A 116 17.06 6.90 3.99
C GLU A 116 17.66 7.89 2.96
N ARG A 117 16.82 8.45 2.08
CA ARG A 117 17.27 9.46 1.10
C ARG A 117 17.59 10.83 1.69
N ASN A 118 17.02 11.17 2.84
CA ASN A 118 17.34 12.41 3.54
C ASN A 118 18.51 12.26 4.53
N GLY A 119 19.09 11.05 4.65
CA GLY A 119 20.27 10.80 5.46
C GLY A 119 20.01 10.76 6.97
N GLU A 120 18.75 10.66 7.41
CA GLU A 120 18.38 10.64 8.83
C GLU A 120 18.54 9.24 9.49
N ARG A 121 18.77 8.18 8.71
CA ARG A 121 19.09 6.83 9.20
C ARG A 121 20.15 6.14 8.35
N GLN A 122 21.08 5.44 8.99
CA GLN A 122 21.95 4.47 8.32
C GLN A 122 21.09 3.35 7.72
N PRO A 123 21.43 2.79 6.54
CA PRO A 123 20.64 1.79 5.83
C PRO A 123 20.55 0.50 6.65
N GLY A 124 19.52 0.41 7.49
CA GLY A 124 19.27 -0.71 8.38
C GLY A 124 18.51 -1.80 7.65
N GLY A 125 19.23 -2.82 7.19
CA GLY A 125 18.73 -4.17 6.92
C GLY A 125 17.59 -4.28 5.92
N ARG A 126 17.94 -4.50 4.64
CA ARG A 126 17.03 -5.02 3.62
C ARG A 126 16.27 -6.24 4.18
N TRP A 127 14.96 -6.10 4.34
CA TRP A 127 14.10 -7.22 4.69
C TRP A 127 14.09 -8.26 3.55
N TRP A 128 14.03 -9.54 3.93
CA TRP A 128 14.32 -10.73 3.11
C TRP A 128 13.52 -10.84 1.80
N LEU A 129 12.38 -10.13 1.69
CA LEU A 129 11.51 -10.15 0.50
C LEU A 129 12.08 -9.44 -0.74
N PHE A 130 13.16 -8.65 -0.61
CA PHE A 130 13.79 -7.95 -1.75
C PHE A 130 15.21 -8.47 -2.07
N HIS A 131 15.43 -9.79 -1.92
CA HIS A 131 16.54 -10.48 -2.56
C HIS A 131 16.11 -11.02 -3.93
N ARG A 132 16.07 -10.15 -4.94
CA ARG A 132 16.26 -10.49 -6.35
C ARG A 132 16.91 -9.30 -7.06
#